data_AF-A0A969CUN3-F1
#
_entry.id   AF-A0A969CUN3-F1
#
_cell.length_a   1.000
_cell.length_b   1.000
_cell.length_c   1.000
_cell.angle_alpha   90.00
_cell.angle_beta   90.00
_cell.angle_gamma   90.00
#
_symmetry.space_group_name_H-M   'P 1'
#
loop_
_entity.id
_entity.type
_entity.pdbx_description
1 polymer ?
#
loop_
_entity_poly.entity_id
_entity_poly.type
_entity_poly.pdbx_seq_one_letter_code
_entity_poly.pdbx_strand_id
1 'polypeptide(L)'
;MAVISIVTRNQNGNALTSIGGIPFVAILQLGEQIIGEQTVSLLFADTFFDNLEAGQYTAKVRHELVEPPLAQFDVALITQSELLQISFNYLEPERVLLNIRTLLVQQ
;
A
#
# COMPACT_ATOMS: atom_id res chain seq x y z
N MET A 1 -15.26 -4.11 -11.52
CA MET A 1 -14.63 -2.86 -11.04
C MET A 1 -13.24 -3.22 -10.55
N ALA A 2 -12.28 -2.33 -10.75
CA ALA A 2 -10.90 -2.62 -10.40
C ALA A 2 -10.67 -2.45 -8.90
N VAL A 3 -9.60 -3.07 -8.41
CA VAL A 3 -9.23 -3.10 -7.01
C VAL A 3 -7.73 -2.84 -6.88
N ILE A 4 -7.37 -1.95 -5.96
CA ILE A 4 -5.99 -1.78 -5.50
C ILE A 4 -5.89 -2.31 -4.07
N SER A 5 -5.02 -3.30 -3.88
CA SER A 5 -4.61 -3.77 -2.56
C SER A 5 -3.27 -3.14 -2.20
N ILE A 6 -3.17 -2.53 -1.02
CA ILE A 6 -1.90 -2.04 -0.47
C ILE A 6 -1.51 -2.95 0.68
N VAL A 7 -0.29 -3.48 0.63
CA VAL A 7 0.26 -4.34 1.67
C VAL A 7 1.58 -3.80 2.20
N THR A 8 1.84 -4.05 3.47
CA THR A 8 3.08 -3.68 4.16
C THR A 8 3.78 -4.95 4.62
N ARG A 9 5.04 -5.11 4.21
CA ARG A 9 5.83 -6.33 4.51
C ARG A 9 7.20 -5.95 5.07
N ASN A 10 7.79 -6.85 5.84
CA ASN A 10 9.19 -6.74 6.21
C ASN A 10 10.12 -7.37 5.14
N GLN A 11 11.43 -7.34 5.36
CA GLN A 11 12.45 -7.86 4.44
C GLN A 11 12.33 -9.37 4.16
N ASN A 12 11.65 -10.11 5.03
CA ASN A 12 11.40 -11.54 4.88
C ASN A 12 10.05 -11.84 4.18
N GLY A 13 9.30 -10.80 3.81
CA GLY A 13 7.96 -10.94 3.23
C GLY A 13 6.85 -11.19 4.24
N ASN A 14 7.13 -11.10 5.55
CA ASN A 14 6.11 -11.25 6.58
C ASN A 14 5.23 -9.99 6.65
N ALA A 15 3.96 -10.15 7.06
CA ALA A 15 3.07 -9.04 7.38
C ALA A 15 3.71 -8.10 8.42
N LEU A 16 3.87 -6.83 8.07
CA LEU A 16 4.38 -5.79 8.96
C LEU A 16 3.25 -4.84 9.31
N THR A 17 2.46 -5.20 10.31
CA THR A 17 1.21 -4.50 10.64
C THR A 17 1.43 -3.22 11.44
N SER A 18 2.48 -3.20 12.28
CA SER A 18 2.81 -2.10 13.18
C SER A 18 4.29 -2.09 13.55
N ILE A 19 4.81 -0.93 13.94
CA ILE A 19 6.10 -0.80 14.62
C ILE A 19 5.87 -0.05 15.93
N GLY A 20 6.38 -0.59 17.03
CA GLY A 20 6.19 0.03 18.36
C GLY A 20 4.73 0.11 18.81
N GLY A 21 3.86 -0.76 18.29
CA GLY A 21 2.41 -0.75 18.57
C GLY A 21 1.60 0.26 17.75
N ILE A 22 2.24 1.01 16.85
CA ILE A 22 1.59 1.98 15.98
C ILE A 22 1.38 1.33 14.61
N PRO A 23 0.15 1.30 14.07
CA PRO A 23 -0.11 0.63 12.81
C PRO A 23 0.24 1.50 11.60
N PHE A 24 0.51 0.86 10.46
CA PHE A 24 0.68 1.55 9.19
C PHE A 24 -0.67 2.06 8.67
N VAL A 25 -0.64 3.22 8.01
CA VAL A 25 -1.82 3.80 7.35
C VAL A 25 -1.57 3.85 5.85
N ALA A 26 -2.48 3.24 5.09
CA ALA A 26 -2.47 3.25 3.64
C ALA A 26 -3.44 4.32 3.12
N ILE A 27 -3.00 5.07 2.12
CA ILE A 27 -3.75 6.17 1.51
C ILE A 27 -3.76 5.94 0.00
N LEU A 28 -4.91 6.09 -0.63
CA LEU A 28 -5.05 6.09 -2.08
C LEU A 28 -5.50 7.48 -2.54
N GLN A 29 -4.80 8.01 -3.53
CA GLN A 29 -5.01 9.36 -4.05
C GLN A 29 -5.26 9.31 -5.57
N LEU A 30 -6.17 10.14 -6.06
CA LEU A 30 -6.44 10.39 -7.47
C LEU A 30 -6.21 11.88 -7.75
N GLY A 31 -5.16 12.20 -8.52
CA GLY A 31 -4.74 13.60 -8.70
C GLY A 31 -4.31 14.21 -7.37
N GLU A 32 -4.99 15.28 -6.93
CA GLU A 32 -4.77 15.91 -5.60
C GLU A 32 -5.75 15.42 -4.53
N GLN A 33 -6.75 14.61 -4.91
CA GLN A 33 -7.81 14.17 -4.01
C GLN A 33 -7.47 12.84 -3.34
N ILE A 34 -7.51 12.79 -2.01
CA ILE A 34 -7.50 11.53 -1.26
C ILE A 34 -8.86 10.85 -1.45
N ILE A 35 -8.86 9.67 -2.05
CA ILE A 35 -10.09 8.88 -2.28
C ILE A 35 -10.30 7.82 -1.20
N GLY A 36 -9.26 7.50 -0.42
CA GLY A 36 -9.42 6.70 0.78
C GLY A 36 -8.16 6.69 1.65
N GLU A 37 -8.37 6.56 2.96
CA GLU A 37 -7.33 6.41 3.97
C GLU A 37 -7.79 5.33 4.95
N GLN A 38 -6.97 4.29 5.15
CA GLN A 38 -7.30 3.13 5.95
C GLN A 38 -6.08 2.65 6.72
N THR A 39 -6.28 2.21 7.96
CA THR A 39 -5.25 1.48 8.70
C THR A 39 -5.12 0.08 8.12
N VAL A 40 -3.89 -0.40 7.90
CA VAL A 40 -3.69 -1.77 7.41
C VAL A 40 -4.23 -2.78 8.43
N SER A 41 -4.76 -3.90 7.94
CA SER A 41 -5.22 -5.01 8.76
C SER A 41 -4.15 -5.44 9.76
N LEU A 42 -4.50 -5.54 11.04
CA LEU A 42 -3.59 -6.03 12.07
C LEU A 42 -3.31 -7.54 11.98
N LEU A 43 -4.01 -8.26 11.09
CA LEU A 43 -3.79 -9.68 10.86
C LEU A 43 -2.89 -9.94 9.64
N PHE A 44 -3.14 -9.22 8.54
CA PHE A 44 -2.50 -9.53 7.25
C PHE A 44 -1.64 -8.39 6.68
N ALA A 45 -1.63 -7.23 7.34
CA ALA A 45 -0.92 -6.02 6.94
C ALA A 45 -1.35 -5.49 5.57
N ASP A 46 -2.63 -5.65 5.24
CA ASP A 46 -3.23 -5.28 3.97
C ASP A 46 -4.44 -4.35 4.12
N THR A 47 -4.79 -3.67 3.04
CA THR A 47 -6.06 -2.97 2.87
C THR A 47 -6.47 -3.03 1.41
N PHE A 48 -7.77 -2.89 1.15
CA PHE A 48 -8.34 -2.91 -0.19
C PHE A 48 -9.06 -1.60 -0.47
N PHE A 49 -8.87 -1.11 -1.69
CA PHE A 49 -9.61 0.00 -2.27
C PHE A 49 -10.32 -0.55 -3.50
N ASP A 50 -11.63 -0.76 -3.35
CA ASP A 50 -12.47 -1.39 -4.36
C ASP A 50 -13.24 -0.35 -5.18
N ASN A 51 -13.96 -0.82 -6.19
CA ASN A 51 -14.84 0.00 -7.02
C ASN A 51 -14.10 1.14 -7.73
N LEU A 52 -12.85 0.90 -8.13
CA LEU A 52 -12.02 1.88 -8.81
C LEU A 52 -12.27 1.86 -10.33
N GLU A 53 -12.24 3.05 -10.92
CA GLU A 53 -12.22 3.23 -12.37
C GLU A 53 -10.79 3.13 -12.92
N ALA A 54 -10.65 2.86 -14.22
CA ALA A 54 -9.36 2.94 -14.87
C ALA A 54 -8.82 4.37 -14.79
N GLY A 55 -7.53 4.52 -14.48
CA GLY A 55 -6.94 5.83 -14.19
C GLY A 55 -5.58 5.76 -13.52
N GLN A 56 -5.01 6.94 -13.25
CA GLN A 56 -3.73 7.11 -12.56
C GLN A 56 -3.98 7.41 -11.09
N TYR A 57 -3.40 6.60 -10.23
CA TYR A 57 -3.51 6.71 -8.78
C TYR A 57 -2.13 6.84 -8.16
N THR A 58 -2.07 7.40 -6.96
CA THR A 58 -0.88 7.35 -6.11
C THR A 58 -1.24 6.57 -4.85
N ALA A 59 -0.61 5.41 -4.69
CA ALA A 59 -0.66 4.63 -3.47
C ALA A 59 0.39 5.16 -2.49
N LYS A 60 0.00 5.36 -1.23
CA LYS A 60 0.91 5.84 -0.19
C LYS A 60 0.78 4.99 1.06
N VAL A 61 1.89 4.87 1.78
CA VAL A 61 1.93 4.26 3.11
C VAL A 61 2.63 5.22 4.06
N ARG A 62 1.96 5.51 5.18
CA ARG A 62 2.41 6.43 6.23
C ARG A 62 2.65 5.67 7.52
N HIS A 63 3.78 5.94 8.16
CA HIS A 63 4.09 5.48 9.50
C HIS A 63 5.15 6.39 10.13
N GLU A 64 4.95 6.83 11.37
CA GLU A 64 5.81 7.86 11.98
C GLU A 64 7.20 7.38 12.41
N LEU A 65 7.35 6.06 12.64
CA LEU A 65 8.61 5.45 13.06
C LEU A 65 9.46 4.84 11.93
N VAL A 66 9.13 5.09 10.66
CA VAL A 66 9.91 4.59 9.51
C VAL A 66 10.47 5.74 8.67
N GLU A 67 11.49 5.45 7.88
CA GLU A 67 12.09 6.39 6.93
C GLU A 67 11.90 5.89 5.48
N PRO A 68 11.28 6.67 4.58
CA PRO A 68 10.59 7.93 4.87
C PRO A 68 9.27 7.70 5.64
N PRO A 69 8.81 8.67 6.47
CA PRO A 69 7.54 8.56 7.19
C PRO A 69 6.31 8.46 6.29
N LEU A 70 6.45 8.85 5.02
CA LEU A 70 5.48 8.70 3.96
C LEU A 70 6.19 8.16 2.71
N ALA A 71 5.89 6.92 2.35
CA ALA A 71 6.28 6.31 1.09
C ALA A 71 5.15 6.46 0.08
N GLN A 72 5.49 6.63 -1.20
CA GLN A 72 4.50 6.79 -2.28
C GLN A 72 4.91 6.03 -3.54
N PHE A 73 3.91 5.62 -4.31
CA PHE A 73 4.07 4.92 -5.57
C PHE A 73 2.94 5.27 -6.53
N ASP A 74 3.30 5.74 -7.71
CA ASP A 74 2.33 6.02 -8.77
C ASP A 74 1.99 4.76 -9.53
N VAL A 75 0.69 4.58 -9.82
CA VAL A 75 0.16 3.33 -10.33
C VAL A 75 -1.01 3.57 -11.27
N ALA A 76 -1.05 2.83 -12.37
CA ALA A 76 -2.11 2.93 -13.36
C ALA A 76 -3.00 1.70 -13.31
N LEU A 77 -4.31 1.90 -13.24
CA LEU A 77 -5.30 0.89 -13.59
C LEU A 77 -5.65 1.09 -15.06
N ILE A 78 -5.35 0.09 -15.89
CA ILE A 78 -5.57 0.08 -17.33
C ILE A 78 -6.99 -0.38 -17.66
N THR A 79 -7.55 -1.33 -16.89
CA THR A 79 -8.89 -1.88 -17.16
C THR A 79 -9.78 -1.87 -15.91
N GLN A 80 -11.10 -1.92 -16.12
CA GLN A 80 -12.10 -1.88 -15.04
C GLN A 80 -12.25 -3.21 -14.28
N SER A 81 -11.37 -4.19 -14.51
CA SER A 81 -11.41 -5.51 -13.85
C SER A 81 -10.06 -5.94 -13.29
N GLU A 82 -9.08 -5.03 -13.19
CA GLU A 82 -7.77 -5.35 -12.63
C GLU A 82 -7.83 -5.48 -11.10
N LEU A 83 -7.14 -6.48 -10.58
CA LEU A 83 -6.73 -6.53 -9.19
C LEU A 83 -5.22 -6.29 -9.13
N LEU A 84 -4.82 -5.18 -8.54
CA LEU A 84 -3.41 -4.79 -8.45
C LEU A 84 -2.99 -4.75 -6.98
N GLN A 85 -1.96 -5.52 -6.63
CA GLN A 85 -1.37 -5.49 -5.30
C GLN A 85 -0.09 -4.66 -5.31
N ILE A 86 0.04 -3.73 -4.37
CA ILE A 86 1.19 -2.87 -4.18
C ILE A 86 1.79 -3.18 -2.81
N SER A 87 3.04 -3.64 -2.79
CA SER A 87 3.75 -4.06 -1.59
C SER A 87 4.81 -3.04 -1.22
N PHE A 88 4.62 -2.35 -0.10
CA PHE A 88 5.63 -1.50 0.53
C PHE A 88 6.46 -2.37 1.48
N ASN A 89 7.69 -2.65 1.09
CA ASN A 89 8.56 -3.56 1.82
C ASN A 89 9.56 -2.73 2.63
N TYR A 90 9.56 -2.93 3.94
CA TYR A 90 10.45 -2.24 4.87
C TYR A 90 11.52 -3.20 5.38
N LEU A 91 12.72 -2.69 5.57
CA LEU A 91 13.73 -3.32 6.39
C LEU A 91 13.38 -3.01 7.84
N GLU A 92 12.77 -3.98 8.54
CA GLU A 92 12.13 -3.75 9.85
C GLU A 92 13.11 -3.32 10.96
N PRO A 93 14.32 -3.90 11.10
CA PRO A 93 15.23 -3.49 12.17
C PRO A 93 15.68 -2.03 12.04
N GLU A 94 16.02 -1.61 10.82
CA GLU A 94 16.45 -0.26 10.48
C GLU A 94 15.28 0.70 10.27
N ARG A 95 14.06 0.17 10.10
CA ARG A 95 12.82 0.90 9.84
C ARG A 95 12.89 1.75 8.57
N VAL A 96 13.53 1.24 7.54
CA VAL A 96 13.72 1.95 6.27
C VAL A 96 12.91 1.26 5.17
N LEU A 97 12.27 2.04 4.29
CA LEU A 97 11.65 1.49 3.09
C LEU A 97 12.73 0.86 2.20
N LEU A 98 12.63 -0.44 1.96
CA LEU A 98 13.58 -1.21 1.16
C LEU A 98 13.23 -1.14 -0.32
N ASN A 99 11.97 -1.38 -0.68
CA ASN A 99 11.47 -1.27 -2.05
C ASN A 99 9.94 -1.26 -2.07
N ILE A 100 9.39 -0.88 -3.22
CA ILE A 100 7.97 -1.01 -3.53
C ILE A 100 7.83 -1.94 -4.73
N ARG A 101 6.88 -2.88 -4.65
CA ARG A 101 6.63 -3.86 -5.71
C ARG A 101 5.17 -3.84 -6.12
N THR A 102 4.91 -4.09 -7.39
CA THR A 102 3.56 -4.26 -7.92
C THR A 102 3.37 -5.67 -8.45
N LEU A 103 2.23 -6.27 -8.17
CA LEU A 103 1.80 -7.53 -8.76
C LEU A 103 0.40 -7.36 -9.33
N LEU A 104 0.27 -7.53 -10.65
CA LEU A 104 -1.02 -7.67 -11.29
C LEU A 104 -1.52 -9.10 -11.03
N VAL A 105 -2.64 -9.21 -10.33
CA VAL A 105 -3.31 -10.48 -10.08
C VAL A 105 -4.32 -10.68 -11.20
N GLN A 106 -3.95 -11.46 -12.21
CA GLN A 106 -4.88 -11.90 -13.25
C GLN A 106 -5.83 -12.94 -12.63
N GLN A 107 -7.14 -12.69 -12.75
CA GLN A 107 -8.16 -13.69 -12.45
C GLN A 107 -8.31 -14.67 -13.61
#